data_AF-A0A7Y4WN04-F1
#
_entry.id   AF-A0A7Y4WN04-F1
#
_cell.length_a   1.000
_cell.length_b   1.000
_cell.length_c   1.000
_cell.angle_alpha   90.00
_cell.angle_beta   90.00
_cell.angle_gamma   90.00
#
_symmetry.space_group_name_H-M   'P 1'
#
loop_
_entity.id
_entity.type
_entity.pdbx_description
1 polymer ?
#
loop_
_entity_poly.entity_id
_entity_poly.type
_entity_poly.pdbx_seq_one_letter_code
_entity_poly.pdbx_strand_id
1 'polypeptide(L)'
;MMNQFILFVIVLILSSCNNGIYFSVKNDSENEIFNVKFYTSEKVKVLNLGSIKSGAKKAGHLNMWRNRIDGAYTIEYRNSDNKTILHSNGYYTNGVRLIKVLR
;
A
#
# COMPACT_ATOMS: atom_id res chain seq x y z
N MET A 1 -24.09 -23.87 -28.16
CA MET A 1 -23.56 -22.48 -28.04
C MET A 1 -23.63 -21.89 -26.61
N MET A 2 -24.38 -22.48 -25.68
CA MET A 2 -24.47 -22.02 -24.27
C MET A 2 -23.21 -22.31 -23.41
N ASN A 3 -22.50 -23.40 -23.71
CA ASN A 3 -21.35 -23.86 -22.91
C ASN A 3 -20.13 -22.92 -22.98
N GLN A 4 -19.93 -22.21 -24.09
CA GLN A 4 -18.82 -21.27 -24.25
C GLN A 4 -19.08 -19.92 -23.55
N PHE A 5 -20.34 -19.52 -23.43
CA PHE A 5 -20.72 -18.27 -22.76
C PHE A 5 -20.55 -18.37 -21.23
N ILE A 6 -20.88 -19.53 -20.66
CA ILE A 6 -20.69 -19.83 -19.23
C ILE A 6 -19.19 -19.79 -18.88
N LEU A 7 -18.33 -20.36 -19.73
CA LEU A 7 -16.89 -20.34 -19.52
C LEU A 7 -16.34 -18.90 -19.52
N PHE A 8 -16.85 -18.03 -20.40
CA PHE A 8 -16.46 -16.62 -20.47
C PHE A 8 -16.88 -15.85 -19.20
N VAL A 9 -18.08 -16.09 -18.68
CA VAL A 9 -18.57 -15.48 -17.42
C VAL A 9 -17.74 -15.93 -16.22
N ILE A 10 -17.33 -17.21 -16.15
CA ILE A 10 -16.48 -17.73 -15.06
C ILE A 10 -15.10 -17.06 -15.08
N VAL A 11 -14.49 -16.88 -16.25
CA VAL A 11 -13.19 -16.21 -16.39
C VAL A 11 -13.27 -14.74 -15.95
N LEU A 12 -14.36 -14.05 -16.26
CA LEU A 12 -14.55 -12.66 -15.82
C LEU A 12 -14.66 -12.53 -14.29
N ILE A 13 -15.33 -13.45 -13.60
CA ILE A 13 -15.48 -13.40 -12.13
C ILE A 13 -14.13 -13.60 -11.42
N LEU A 14 -13.22 -14.40 -11.99
CA LEU A 14 -11.90 -14.67 -11.41
C LEU A 14 -10.88 -13.54 -11.61
N SER A 15 -11.14 -12.60 -12.53
CA SER A 15 -10.23 -11.48 -12.82
C SER A 15 -10.39 -10.27 -11.89
N SER A 16 -11.40 -10.30 -11.01
CA SER A 16 -11.63 -9.22 -10.05
C SER A 16 -10.88 -9.47 -8.74
N CYS A 17 -10.25 -8.42 -8.22
CA CYS A 17 -9.71 -8.27 -6.87
C CYS A 17 -8.22 -8.62 -6.66
N ASN A 18 -7.33 -7.69 -7.01
CA ASN A 18 -6.03 -7.58 -6.34
C ASN A 18 -6.24 -6.91 -4.97
N ASN A 19 -6.07 -7.68 -3.90
CA ASN A 19 -6.29 -7.22 -2.51
C ASN A 19 -5.07 -6.47 -1.94
N GLY A 20 -4.60 -5.42 -2.61
CA GLY A 20 -3.43 -4.69 -2.12
C GLY A 20 -2.87 -3.69 -3.11
N ILE A 21 -1.74 -3.10 -2.74
CA ILE A 21 -1.09 -2.04 -3.50
C ILE A 21 0.35 -2.39 -3.77
N TYR A 22 0.71 -2.27 -5.04
CA TYR A 22 2.09 -2.22 -5.47
C TYR A 22 2.62 -0.81 -5.28
N PHE A 23 3.75 -0.70 -4.59
CA PHE A 23 4.37 0.59 -4.33
C PHE A 23 5.85 0.52 -4.69
N SER A 24 6.44 1.71 -4.86
CA SER A 24 7.87 1.83 -4.87
C SER A 24 8.35 3.10 -4.19
N VAL A 25 9.40 2.96 -3.41
CA VAL A 25 10.06 4.00 -2.63
C VAL A 25 11.43 4.23 -3.23
N LYS A 26 11.71 5.46 -3.66
CA LYS A 26 13.03 5.90 -4.08
C LYS A 26 13.58 6.86 -3.02
N ASN A 27 14.84 6.69 -2.67
CA ASN A 27 15.55 7.67 -1.84
C ASN A 27 16.25 8.68 -2.75
N ASP A 28 15.67 9.87 -2.90
CA ASP A 28 16.23 10.97 -3.67
C ASP A 28 17.12 11.91 -2.85
N SER A 29 17.36 11.60 -1.57
CA SER A 29 18.31 12.35 -0.74
C SER A 29 19.75 11.90 -0.96
N GLU A 30 20.71 12.73 -0.53
CA GLU A 30 22.16 12.44 -0.63
C GLU A 30 22.62 11.38 0.38
N ASN A 31 21.83 11.12 1.43
CA ASN A 31 22.18 10.21 2.52
C ASN A 31 21.35 8.93 2.50
N GLU A 32 21.87 7.84 3.09
CA GLU A 32 21.09 6.63 3.35
C GLU A 32 19.98 6.91 4.38
N ILE A 33 18.79 6.36 4.13
CA ILE A 33 17.68 6.37 5.09
C ILE A 33 17.51 4.98 5.72
N PHE A 34 17.16 4.95 6.99
CA PHE A 34 17.13 3.74 7.80
C PHE A 34 15.72 3.41 8.29
N ASN A 35 15.50 2.16 8.69
CA ASN A 35 14.25 1.68 9.27
C ASN A 35 13.02 2.08 8.44
N VAL A 36 13.12 2.00 7.12
CA VAL A 36 12.06 2.38 6.20
C VAL A 36 10.92 1.37 6.35
N LYS A 37 9.73 1.87 6.64
CA LYS A 37 8.50 1.11 6.79
C LYS A 37 7.42 1.68 5.89
N PHE A 38 6.58 0.79 5.35
CA PHE A 38 5.41 1.15 4.58
C PHE A 38 4.18 0.45 5.15
N TYR A 39 3.11 1.21 5.41
CA TYR A 39 1.87 0.70 6.00
C TYR A 39 0.67 1.60 5.69
N THR A 40 -0.53 1.12 5.99
CA THR A 40 -1.77 1.92 5.93
C THR A 40 -2.04 2.62 7.26
N SER A 41 -2.91 3.62 7.29
CA SER A 41 -3.37 4.31 8.52
C SER A 41 -3.84 3.34 9.62
N GLU A 42 -4.50 2.24 9.25
CA GLU A 42 -4.93 1.20 10.20
C GLU A 42 -3.78 0.34 10.77
N LYS A 43 -2.59 0.39 10.17
CA LYS A 43 -1.39 -0.38 10.56
C LYS A 43 -1.61 -1.90 10.72
N VAL A 44 -2.59 -2.48 10.03
CA VAL A 44 -2.89 -3.92 10.11
C VAL A 44 -1.70 -4.78 9.65
N LYS A 45 -0.95 -4.29 8.65
CA LYS A 45 0.32 -4.87 8.22
C LYS A 45 1.35 -3.74 8.05
N VAL A 46 2.57 -4.01 8.51
CA VAL A 46 3.72 -3.13 8.34
C VAL A 46 4.78 -3.84 7.53
N LEU A 47 5.16 -3.28 6.39
CA LEU A 47 6.27 -3.80 5.59
C LEU A 47 7.55 -3.09 5.99
N ASN A 48 8.52 -3.86 6.47
CA ASN A 48 9.86 -3.35 6.74
C ASN A 48 10.71 -3.49 5.46
N LEU A 49 11.22 -2.37 4.98
CA LEU A 49 12.07 -2.28 3.81
C LEU A 49 13.56 -2.17 4.18
N GLY A 50 13.91 -2.10 5.48
CA GLY A 50 15.28 -1.94 5.96
C GLY A 50 15.82 -0.54 5.65
N SER A 51 17.06 -0.45 5.16
CA SER A 51 17.65 0.81 4.72
C SER A 51 17.59 0.98 3.19
N ILE A 52 17.65 2.22 2.71
CA ILE A 52 17.68 2.56 1.28
C ILE A 52 18.79 3.58 1.06
N LYS A 53 19.83 3.16 0.34
CA LYS A 53 20.96 4.03 -0.05
C LYS A 53 20.50 5.21 -0.93
N SER A 54 21.29 6.28 -0.97
CA SER A 54 21.06 7.41 -1.87
C SER A 54 20.91 6.94 -3.32
N GLY A 55 19.90 7.46 -4.01
CA GLY A 55 19.54 7.12 -5.39
C GLY A 55 18.90 5.74 -5.58
N ALA A 56 18.92 4.87 -4.56
CA ALA A 56 18.36 3.52 -4.66
C ALA A 56 16.83 3.51 -4.52
N LYS A 57 16.23 2.43 -5.04
CA LYS A 57 14.78 2.22 -5.06
C LYS A 57 14.44 0.84 -4.52
N LYS A 58 13.38 0.74 -3.73
CA LYS A 58 12.76 -0.52 -3.32
C LYS A 58 11.31 -0.55 -3.78
N ALA A 59 10.83 -1.72 -4.19
CA ALA A 59 9.45 -1.94 -4.57
C ALA A 59 8.87 -3.08 -3.74
N GLY A 60 7.54 -3.09 -3.59
CA GLY A 60 6.87 -4.12 -2.82
C GLY A 60 5.37 -4.13 -3.05
N HIS A 61 4.72 -5.06 -2.36
CA HIS A 61 3.27 -5.23 -2.40
C HIS A 61 2.71 -5.28 -0.97
N LEU A 62 1.86 -4.32 -0.62
CA LEU A 62 1.13 -4.30 0.64
C LEU A 62 -0.24 -4.95 0.45
N ASN A 63 -0.40 -6.16 0.98
CA ASN A 63 -1.70 -6.84 1.02
C ASN A 63 -2.60 -6.16 2.07
N MET A 64 -3.82 -5.82 1.65
CA MET A 64 -4.81 -5.06 2.41
C MET A 64 -6.09 -5.84 2.71
N TRP A 65 -6.09 -7.15 2.53
CA TRP A 65 -7.28 -7.99 2.75
C TRP A 65 -7.96 -7.85 4.13
N ARG A 66 -7.25 -7.32 5.14
CA ARG A 66 -7.76 -7.08 6.50
C ARG A 66 -8.03 -5.61 6.82
N ASN A 67 -7.84 -4.70 5.87
CA ASN A 67 -8.15 -3.28 6.04
C ASN A 67 -9.66 -3.07 6.04
N ARG A 68 -10.18 -2.40 7.07
CA ARG A 68 -11.62 -2.32 7.37
C ARG A 68 -12.22 -0.95 7.12
N ILE A 69 -11.40 0.07 6.95
CA ILE A 69 -11.85 1.42 6.61
C ILE A 69 -10.98 2.02 5.51
N ASP A 70 -11.54 3.00 4.81
CA ASP A 70 -10.75 3.89 3.96
C ASP A 70 -9.64 4.57 4.77
N GLY A 71 -8.56 4.96 4.10
CA GLY A 71 -7.42 5.52 4.79
C GLY A 71 -6.34 6.07 3.88
N ALA A 72 -5.16 6.26 4.47
CA ALA A 72 -3.98 6.74 3.78
C ALA A 72 -2.84 5.71 3.86
N TYR A 73 -1.88 5.85 2.96
CA TYR A 73 -0.60 5.14 3.07
C TYR A 73 0.40 6.01 3.79
N THR A 74 1.27 5.37 4.54
CA THR A 74 2.31 6.04 5.30
C THR A 74 3.63 5.36 5.05
N ILE A 75 4.64 6.18 4.76
CA ILE A 75 6.04 5.81 4.85
C ILE A 75 6.65 6.44 6.10
N GLU A 76 7.32 5.62 6.89
CA GLU A 76 8.07 6.02 8.08
C GLU A 76 9.53 5.61 7.88
N TYR A 77 10.48 6.50 8.16
CA TYR A 77 11.91 6.19 8.10
C TYR A 77 12.70 7.07 9.08
N ARG A 78 13.99 6.77 9.27
CA ARG A 78 14.94 7.63 9.97
C ARG A 78 15.93 8.25 8.98
N ASN A 79 16.16 9.55 9.10
CA ASN A 79 17.17 10.24 8.31
C ASN A 79 18.60 10.03 8.90
N SER A 80 19.60 10.66 8.28
CA SER A 80 21.00 10.64 8.74
C SER A 80 21.19 11.15 10.18
N ASP A 81 20.34 12.08 10.63
CA ASP A 81 20.37 12.63 11.99
C ASP A 81 19.60 11.75 13.00
N ASN A 82 19.22 10.53 12.59
CA ASN A 82 18.43 9.59 13.36
C ASN A 82 17.01 10.12 13.74
N LYS A 83 16.54 11.19 13.09
CA LYS A 83 15.20 11.75 13.26
C LYS A 83 14.19 10.90 12.49
N THR A 84 13.10 10.53 13.17
CA THR A 84 11.98 9.84 12.52
C THR A 84 11.20 10.81 11.65
N ILE A 85 11.05 10.48 10.37
CA ILE A 85 10.26 11.19 9.39
C ILE A 85 9.07 10.32 9.00
N LEU A 86 7.90 10.95 8.89
CA LEU A 86 6.66 10.29 8.51
C LEU A 86 5.98 11.09 7.42
N HIS A 87 5.69 10.44 6.29
CA HIS A 87 4.87 11.01 5.22
C HIS A 87 3.65 10.14 5.02
N SER A 88 2.47 10.73 5.21
CA SER A 88 1.19 10.09 4.92
C SER A 88 0.58 10.74 3.70
N ASN A 89 0.91 10.22 2.52
CA ASN A 89 0.44 10.75 1.24
C ASN A 89 -0.29 9.66 0.47
N GLY A 90 -1.39 10.03 -0.19
CA GLY A 90 -2.25 9.12 -0.94
C GLY A 90 -3.45 8.64 -0.11
N TYR A 91 -4.47 8.19 -0.84
CA TYR A 91 -5.73 7.71 -0.29
C TYR A 91 -6.03 6.32 -0.86
N TYR A 92 -6.62 5.46 -0.02
CA TYR A 92 -7.21 4.22 -0.44
C TYR A 92 -8.65 4.15 0.03
N THR A 93 -9.48 3.56 -0.83
CA THR A 93 -10.76 3.06 -0.40
C THR A 93 -10.68 1.56 -0.19
N ASN A 94 -11.34 1.06 0.84
CA ASN A 94 -11.52 -0.38 1.03
C ASN A 94 -12.80 -0.90 0.36
N GLY A 95 -13.51 -0.05 -0.40
CA GLY A 95 -14.72 -0.42 -1.12
C GLY A 95 -15.97 -0.55 -0.25
N VAL A 96 -15.88 -0.29 1.06
CA VAL A 96 -17.06 -0.21 1.94
C VAL A 96 -17.81 1.08 1.61
N ARG A 97 -19.13 1.01 1.48
CA ARG A 97 -19.96 2.19 1.22
C ARG A 97 -19.71 3.23 2.31
N LEU A 98 -19.39 4.46 1.89
CA LEU A 98 -19.35 5.63 2.76
C LEU A 98 -20.78 5.93 3.25
N ILE A 99 -21.21 5.26 4.32
CA ILE A 99 -22.41 5.67 5.05
C ILE A 99 -22.02 6.94 5.79
N LYS A 100 -22.50 8.07 5.29
CA LYS A 100 -22.29 9.41 5.80
C LYS A 100 -22.60 9.42 7.31
N VAL A 101 -21.57 9.34 8.16
CA VAL A 101 -21.71 9.65 9.59
C VAL A 101 -21.59 11.17 9.70
N LEU A 102 -22.72 11.85 9.52
CA LEU A 102 -22.88 13.19 10.07
C LEU A 102 -22.98 13.01 11.59
N ARG A 103 -21.95 13.44 12.32
CA ARG A 103 -22.06 13.79 13.74
C ARG A 103 -21.96 15.30 13.85
#